data_AF-A0A0M2GL95-F1
#
_entry.id   AF-A0A0M2GL95-F1
#
_cell.length_a   1.000
_cell.length_b   1.000
_cell.length_c   1.000
_cell.angle_alpha   90.00
_cell.angle_beta   90.00
_cell.angle_gamma   90.00
#
_symmetry.space_group_name_H-M   'P 1'
#
loop_
_entity.id
_entity.type
_entity.pdbx_description
1 polymer ?
#
loop_
_entity_poly.entity_id
_entity_poly.type
_entity_poly.pdbx_seq_one_letter_code
_entity_poly.pdbx_strand_id
1 'polypeptide(L)'
;MNEHDERGDTMTGVDPDRLDDQQLMKELETIHRTRHDTLLYGSNDALRAHNERMAQLEGEYLRRNPRRPVAAGRTREGARERGSGESATPTAPGT
;
A
#
# COMPACT_ATOMS: atom_id res chain seq x y z
N MET A 1 -14.40 -22.76 32.37
CA MET A 1 -14.72 -21.50 31.68
C MET A 1 -14.06 -21.53 30.33
N ASN A 2 -14.84 -21.78 29.28
CA ASN A 2 -14.40 -21.76 27.89
C ASN A 2 -15.18 -20.62 27.24
N GLU A 3 -14.60 -19.41 27.17
CA GLU A 3 -15.32 -18.20 26.73
C GLU A 3 -14.45 -17.30 25.83
N HIS A 4 -13.52 -17.87 25.07
CA HIS A 4 -12.63 -17.10 24.20
C HIS A 4 -12.54 -17.64 22.76
N ASP A 5 -13.58 -18.33 22.27
CA ASP A 5 -13.58 -18.93 20.92
C ASP A 5 -14.72 -18.41 20.01
N GLU A 6 -15.20 -17.18 20.21
CA GLU A 6 -16.26 -16.59 19.35
C GLU A 6 -15.93 -15.17 18.85
N ARG A 7 -14.63 -14.84 18.73
CA ARG A 7 -14.14 -13.62 18.04
C ARG A 7 -13.25 -13.96 16.84
N GLY A 8 -13.37 -15.18 16.30
CA GLY A 8 -12.59 -15.67 15.15
C GLY A 8 -13.19 -15.35 13.78
N ASP A 9 -14.45 -14.90 13.72
CA ASP A 9 -15.22 -14.78 12.48
C ASP A 9 -15.16 -13.37 11.84
N THR A 10 -14.35 -12.44 12.37
CA THR A 10 -14.26 -11.06 11.85
C THR A 10 -12.94 -10.72 11.15
N MET A 11 -11.97 -11.64 11.06
CA MET A 11 -10.72 -11.39 10.29
C MET A 11 -10.82 -11.74 8.82
N THR A 12 -11.80 -12.55 8.42
CA THR A 12 -12.11 -12.79 7.01
C THR A 12 -13.01 -11.65 6.50
N GLY A 13 -12.50 -10.41 6.55
CA GLY A 13 -13.25 -9.26 6.05
C GLY A 13 -13.69 -9.48 4.59
N VAL A 14 -14.77 -8.83 4.19
CA VAL A 14 -15.48 -9.01 2.90
C VAL A 14 -14.51 -9.20 1.72
N ASP A 15 -14.84 -10.15 0.85
CA ASP A 15 -14.11 -10.42 -0.40
C ASP A 15 -13.89 -9.11 -1.19
N PRO A 16 -12.66 -8.79 -1.62
CA PRO A 16 -12.37 -7.57 -2.37
C PRO A 16 -13.26 -7.36 -3.61
N ASP A 17 -13.66 -8.45 -4.28
CA ASP A 17 -14.55 -8.37 -5.45
C ASP A 17 -15.95 -7.84 -5.12
N ARG A 18 -16.33 -7.89 -3.84
CA ARG A 18 -17.64 -7.44 -3.33
C ARG A 18 -17.60 -6.04 -2.70
N LEU A 19 -16.42 -5.44 -2.57
CA LEU A 19 -16.28 -4.08 -2.04
C LEU A 19 -16.65 -3.07 -3.12
N ASP A 20 -17.42 -2.04 -2.77
CA ASP A 20 -17.50 -0.84 -3.61
C ASP A 20 -16.18 -0.05 -3.59
N ASP A 21 -16.01 0.92 -4.49
CA ASP A 21 -14.75 1.66 -4.61
C ASP A 21 -14.40 2.45 -3.34
N GLN A 22 -15.38 3.01 -2.65
CA GLN A 22 -15.13 3.78 -1.42
C GLN A 22 -14.68 2.84 -0.29
N GLN A 23 -15.32 1.68 -0.16
CA GLN A 23 -14.95 0.66 0.80
C GLN A 23 -13.56 0.10 0.50
N LEU A 24 -13.25 -0.22 -0.76
CA LEU A 24 -11.94 -0.70 -1.18
C LEU A 24 -10.83 0.29 -0.82
N MET A 25 -11.03 1.58 -1.09
CA MET A 25 -10.07 2.62 -0.73
C MET A 25 -9.85 2.74 0.79
N LYS A 26 -10.93 2.63 1.57
CA LYS A 26 -10.86 2.67 3.04
C LYS A 26 -10.13 1.45 3.62
N GLU A 27 -10.38 0.27 3.07
CA GLU A 27 -9.70 -0.96 3.47
C GLU A 27 -8.20 -0.91 3.12
N LEU A 28 -7.84 -0.40 1.93
CA LEU A 28 -6.46 -0.16 1.52
C LEU A 28 -5.72 0.80 2.47
N GLU A 29 -6.34 1.92 2.81
CA GLU A 29 -5.76 2.87 3.77
C GLU A 29 -5.53 2.20 5.12
N THR A 30 -6.52 1.44 5.61
CA THR A 30 -6.46 0.79 6.92
C THR A 30 -5.37 -0.28 6.96
N ILE A 31 -5.28 -1.14 5.92
CA ILE A 31 -4.30 -2.23 5.89
C ILE A 31 -2.88 -1.71 5.70
N HIS A 32 -2.68 -0.61 4.96
CA HIS A 32 -1.37 0.04 4.86
C HIS A 32 -0.96 0.70 6.17
N ARG A 33 -1.90 1.34 6.89
CA ARG A 33 -1.62 1.99 8.17
C ARG A 33 -1.12 1.01 9.24
N THR A 34 -1.69 -0.20 9.30
CA THR A 34 -1.35 -1.20 10.33
C THR A 34 -0.22 -2.14 9.91
N ARG A 35 0.35 -1.96 8.72
CA ARG A 35 1.38 -2.84 8.16
C ARG A 35 2.61 -2.96 9.04
N HIS A 36 3.16 -1.83 9.46
CA HIS A 36 4.42 -1.82 10.22
C HIS A 36 4.23 -2.43 11.61
N ASP A 37 3.11 -2.12 12.25
CA ASP A 37 2.74 -2.69 13.55
C ASP A 37 2.55 -4.21 13.48
N THR A 38 1.82 -4.70 12.46
CA THR A 38 1.64 -6.14 12.22
C THR A 38 2.96 -6.84 11.90
N LEU A 39 3.87 -6.17 11.19
CA LEU A 39 5.20 -6.71 10.88
C LEU A 39 6.07 -6.88 12.13
N LEU A 40 6.04 -5.91 13.05
CA LEU A 40 6.90 -5.91 14.24
C LEU A 40 6.33 -6.74 15.39
N TYR A 41 5.01 -6.73 15.58
CA TYR A 41 4.37 -7.24 16.79
C TYR A 41 3.29 -8.29 16.53
N GLY A 42 2.94 -8.55 15.27
CA GLY A 42 2.00 -9.60 14.90
C GLY A 42 2.59 -11.00 15.09
N SER A 43 1.73 -11.98 15.35
CA SER A 43 2.13 -13.39 15.25
C SER A 43 2.44 -13.74 13.79
N ASN A 44 3.16 -14.85 13.56
CA ASN A 44 3.43 -15.32 12.19
C ASN A 44 2.15 -15.55 11.38
N ASP A 45 1.09 -16.06 12.01
CA ASP A 45 -0.19 -16.29 11.36
C ASP A 45 -0.92 -14.98 11.06
N ALA A 46 -0.88 -14.01 11.98
CA ALA A 46 -1.44 -12.68 11.75
C ALA A 46 -0.72 -11.96 10.60
N LEU A 47 0.61 -12.05 10.54
CA LEU A 47 1.39 -11.49 9.44
C LEU A 47 1.06 -12.16 8.10
N ARG A 48 0.89 -13.49 8.07
CA ARG A 48 0.49 -14.23 6.86
C ARG A 48 -0.87 -13.76 6.36
N ALA A 49 -1.89 -13.77 7.22
CA ALA A 49 -3.23 -13.32 6.87
C ALA A 49 -3.24 -11.86 6.39
N HIS A 50 -2.46 -10.99 7.05
CA HIS A 50 -2.32 -9.59 6.66
C HIS A 50 -1.64 -9.43 5.30
N ASN A 51 -0.60 -10.22 4.98
CA ASN A 51 0.03 -10.24 3.66
C ASN A 51 -0.95 -10.65 2.56
N GLU A 52 -1.68 -11.74 2.79
CA GLU A 52 -2.65 -12.26 1.83
C GLU A 52 -3.75 -11.24 1.55
N ARG A 53 -4.34 -10.67 2.60
CA ARG A 53 -5.38 -9.64 2.48
C ARG A 53 -4.88 -8.39 1.75
N MET A 54 -3.66 -7.94 2.06
CA MET A 54 -3.03 -6.79 1.37
C MET A 54 -2.89 -7.05 -0.12
N ALA A 55 -2.36 -8.22 -0.50
CA ALA A 55 -2.20 -8.59 -1.91
C ALA A 55 -3.54 -8.67 -2.65
N GLN A 56 -4.60 -9.19 -2.01
CA GLN A 56 -5.92 -9.28 -2.63
C GLN A 56 -6.55 -7.89 -2.86
N LEU A 57 -6.49 -7.00 -1.86
CA LEU A 57 -7.02 -5.62 -1.98
C LEU A 57 -6.25 -4.81 -3.03
N GLU A 58 -4.92 -4.91 -3.04
CA GLU A 58 -4.08 -4.24 -4.03
C GLU A 58 -4.34 -4.78 -5.44
N GLY A 59 -4.45 -6.11 -5.57
CA GLY A 59 -4.80 -6.77 -6.82
C GLY A 59 -6.13 -6.27 -7.37
N GLU A 60 -7.15 -6.16 -6.52
CA GLU A 60 -8.45 -5.67 -6.95
C GLU A 60 -8.41 -4.20 -7.39
N TYR A 61 -7.71 -3.36 -6.64
CA TYR A 61 -7.51 -1.97 -7.05
C TYR A 61 -6.81 -1.86 -8.41
N LEU A 62 -5.77 -2.67 -8.65
CA LEU A 62 -5.08 -2.69 -9.95
C LEU A 62 -5.97 -3.19 -11.09
N ARG A 63 -6.81 -4.20 -10.84
CA ARG A 63 -7.79 -4.71 -11.82
C ARG A 63 -8.78 -3.63 -12.22
N ARG A 64 -9.32 -2.86 -11.27
CA ARG A 64 -10.25 -1.75 -11.53
C ARG A 64 -9.57 -0.54 -12.16
N ASN A 65 -8.27 -0.34 -11.94
CA ASN A 65 -7.53 0.86 -12.33
C ASN A 65 -6.34 0.56 -13.26
N PRO A 66 -6.56 -0.03 -14.45
CA PRO A 66 -5.47 -0.38 -15.37
C PRO A 66 -4.71 0.84 -15.91
N ARG A 67 -5.32 2.04 -15.87
CA ARG A 67 -4.72 3.32 -16.29
C ARG A 67 -4.37 4.22 -15.10
N ARG A 68 -4.08 3.66 -13.93
CA ARG A 68 -3.73 4.43 -12.74
C ARG A 68 -2.60 5.43 -13.04
N PRO A 69 -2.72 6.69 -12.58
CA PRO A 69 -1.62 7.65 -12.65
C PRO A 69 -0.39 7.15 -11.90
N VAL A 70 0.75 7.09 -12.58
CA VAL A 70 2.05 6.85 -11.96
C VAL A 70 2.78 8.19 -11.88
N ALA A 71 3.08 8.65 -10.68
CA ALA A 71 3.88 9.85 -10.51
C ALA A 71 5.28 9.62 -11.11
N ALA A 72 5.69 10.42 -12.09
CA ALA A 72 7.02 10.35 -12.70
C ALA A 72 8.13 10.40 -11.64
N GLY A 73 7.90 11.16 -10.56
CA GLY A 73 8.78 11.24 -9.40
C GLY A 73 9.12 9.89 -8.72
N ARG A 74 8.20 8.92 -8.85
CA ARG A 74 8.26 7.57 -8.26
C ARG A 74 8.71 6.51 -9.28
N THR A 75 9.04 6.90 -10.51
CA THR A 75 9.66 5.99 -11.49
C THR A 75 11.18 6.13 -11.46
N ARG A 76 11.87 5.08 -11.91
CA ARG A 76 13.34 5.11 -12.08
C ARG A 76 13.77 6.15 -13.12
N GLU A 77 13.00 6.26 -14.20
CA GLU A 77 13.24 7.22 -15.28
C GLU A 77 13.12 8.65 -14.77
N GLY A 78 12.01 9.01 -14.14
CA GLY A 78 11.84 10.35 -13.58
C GLY A 78 12.81 10.64 -12.44
N ALA A 79 13.34 9.63 -11.73
CA ALA A 79 14.44 9.83 -10.77
C ALA A 79 15.77 10.19 -11.46
N ARG A 80 16.06 9.62 -12.63
CA ARG A 80 17.25 9.95 -13.43
C ARG A 80 17.16 11.35 -14.03
N GLU A 81 15.99 11.75 -14.54
CA GLU A 81 15.76 13.08 -15.10
C GLU A 81 15.97 14.19 -14.06
N ARG A 82 15.56 13.98 -12.81
CA ARG A 82 15.84 14.91 -11.70
C ARG A 82 17.33 15.05 -11.41
N GLY A 83 18.07 13.94 -11.35
CA GLY A 83 19.51 13.95 -11.08
C GLY A 83 20.33 14.61 -12.19
N SER A 84 19.89 14.52 -13.45
CA SER A 84 20.54 15.21 -14.56
C SER A 84 20.25 16.72 -14.62
N GLY A 85 19.15 17.18 -14.01
CA GLY A 85 18.79 18.60 -13.94
C GLY A 85 19.49 19.39 -12.84
N GLU A 86 20.03 18.72 -11.81
CA GLU A 86 20.68 19.39 -10.66
C GLU A 86 22.18 19.70 -10.89
N SER A 87 22.80 19.08 -11.90
CA SER A 87 24.20 19.34 -12.29
C SER A 87 24.43 20.61 -13.13
N ALA A 88 23.39 21.40 -13.41
CA ALA A 88 23.50 22.70 -14.08
C ALA A 88 23.33 23.85 -13.07
N THR A 89 24.23 23.95 -12.10
CA THR A 89 24.39 25.21 -11.36
C THR A 89 25.08 26.23 -12.28
N PRO A 90 24.44 27.35 -12.63
CA PRO A 90 25.11 28.40 -13.39
C PRO A 90 26.17 29.04 -12.48
N THR A 91 27.44 28.84 -12.80
CA THR A 91 28.54 29.61 -12.21
C THR A 91 28.29 31.09 -12.49
N ALA A 92 27.96 31.86 -11.45
CA ALA A 92 27.86 33.31 -11.55
C ALA A 92 29.25 33.90 -11.90
N PRO A 93 29.37 34.80 -12.90
CA PRO A 93 30.63 35.49 -13.15
C PRO A 93 30.83 36.53 -12.04
N GLY A 94 32.02 36.52 -11.45
CA GLY A 94 32.42 37.44 -10.39
C GLY A 94 32.40 38.90 -10.82
N THR A 95 32.24 39.77 -9.83
CA THR A 95 32.60 41.20 -9.87
C THR A 95 33.18 41.55 -8.52
#